data_AF-M5JK14-F1
#
_entry.id   AF-M5JK14-F1
#
_cell.length_a   1.000
_cell.length_b   1.000
_cell.length_c   1.000
_cell.angle_alpha   90.00
_cell.angle_beta   90.00
_cell.angle_gamma   90.00
#
_symmetry.space_group_name_H-M   'P 1'
#
loop_
_entity.id
_entity.type
_entity.pdbx_description
1 polymer ?
#
loop_
_entity_poly.entity_id
_entity_poly.type
_entity_poly.pdbx_seq_one_letter_code
_entity_poly.pdbx_strand_id
1 'polypeptide(L)'
;MAEVGNNLDRARIHRALSRPTLLFGADRELVLVTGLLAVILVFVVLTIVSALLGAAIWIVVVGLLRMMAKADPFLRHVYVRHIKYRTYYRPTSTPWRKY
;
A
#
# COMPACT_ATOMS: atom_id res chain seq x y z
N MET A 1 -1.31 24.43 46.55
CA MET A 1 -0.71 24.50 45.19
C MET A 1 -1.82 24.17 44.21
N ALA A 2 -2.21 25.13 43.37
CA ALA A 2 -3.38 25.01 42.49
C ALA A 2 -3.08 24.08 41.30
N GLU A 3 -3.97 23.11 41.05
CA GLU A 3 -3.95 22.33 39.82
C GLU A 3 -4.26 23.26 38.64
N VAL A 4 -3.23 23.55 37.86
CA VAL A 4 -3.32 24.34 36.63
C VAL A 4 -4.26 23.62 35.67
N GLY A 5 -5.34 24.30 35.31
CA GLY A 5 -6.44 23.78 34.51
C GLY A 5 -5.97 23.07 33.25
N ASN A 6 -6.30 21.78 33.18
CA ASN A 6 -6.10 20.95 32.00
C ASN A 6 -7.16 21.28 30.94
N ASN A 7 -7.09 22.49 30.37
CA ASN A 7 -7.86 22.89 29.19
C ASN A 7 -7.26 22.23 27.96
N LEU A 8 -7.43 20.91 27.84
CA LEU A 8 -7.08 20.18 26.62
C LEU A 8 -8.06 20.57 25.53
N ASP A 9 -7.60 21.42 24.61
CA ASP A 9 -8.36 21.85 23.45
C ASP A 9 -8.62 20.64 22.54
N ARG A 10 -9.89 20.25 22.38
CA ARG A 10 -10.27 19.07 21.60
C ARG A 10 -10.39 19.44 20.13
N ALA A 11 -9.28 19.31 19.41
CA ALA A 11 -9.31 19.44 17.95
C ALA A 11 -10.12 18.30 17.32
N ARG A 12 -11.15 18.65 16.53
CA ARG A 12 -11.96 17.67 15.79
C ARG A 12 -11.13 17.14 14.61
N ILE A 13 -10.56 15.95 14.76
CA ILE A 13 -9.80 15.32 13.67
C ILE A 13 -10.78 14.91 12.56
N HIS A 14 -10.70 15.61 11.43
CA HIS A 14 -11.55 15.32 10.28
C HIS A 14 -11.11 14.01 9.63
N ARG A 15 -11.97 12.99 9.75
CA ARG A 15 -11.80 11.63 9.20
C ARG A 15 -11.60 11.58 7.68
N ALA A 16 -11.78 12.69 6.97
CA ALA A 16 -11.47 12.81 5.55
C ALA A 16 -9.96 12.75 5.26
N LEU A 17 -9.11 13.23 6.18
CA LEU A 17 -7.66 13.23 5.99
C LEU A 17 -7.01 11.86 6.24
N SER A 18 -7.69 10.95 6.96
CA SER A 18 -7.15 9.65 7.33
C SER A 18 -7.61 8.51 6.42
N ARG A 19 -8.52 8.76 5.48
CA ARG A 19 -9.03 7.72 4.59
C ARG A 19 -8.02 7.51 3.46
N PRO A 20 -7.43 6.30 3.34
CA PRO A 20 -6.62 6.00 2.17
C PRO A 20 -7.50 6.09 0.92
N THR A 21 -7.06 6.88 -0.06
CA THR A 21 -7.70 7.04 -1.36
C THR A 21 -7.48 5.78 -2.20
N LEU A 22 -8.32 4.75 -1.99
CA LEU A 22 -8.38 3.59 -2.87
C LEU A 22 -9.07 3.96 -4.19
N LEU A 23 -8.46 3.57 -5.31
CA LEU A 23 -9.05 3.70 -6.64
C LEU A 23 -9.61 2.35 -7.06
N PHE A 24 -10.89 2.29 -7.44
CA PHE A 24 -11.59 1.05 -7.83
C PHE A 24 -11.58 -0.09 -6.78
N GLY A 25 -11.35 0.25 -5.50
CA GLY A 25 -11.21 -0.75 -4.44
C GLY A 25 -9.86 -1.46 -4.44
N ALA A 26 -8.86 -0.89 -5.12
CA ALA A 26 -7.46 -1.30 -5.07
C ALA A 26 -6.50 -0.13 -4.85
N ASP A 27 -5.26 -0.44 -4.48
CA ASP A 27 -4.17 0.52 -4.41
C ASP A 27 -3.91 1.10 -5.81
N ARG A 28 -4.08 2.42 -5.96
CA ARG A 28 -3.95 3.15 -7.22
C ARG A 28 -2.67 2.81 -7.97
N GLU A 29 -1.55 2.82 -7.25
CA GLU A 29 -0.22 2.64 -7.82
C GLU A 29 -0.05 1.24 -8.43
N LEU A 30 -0.55 0.20 -7.75
CA LEU A 30 -0.43 -1.18 -8.23
C LEU A 30 -1.27 -1.44 -9.48
N VAL A 31 -2.49 -0.91 -9.53
CA VAL A 31 -3.34 -1.01 -10.73
C VAL A 31 -2.70 -0.29 -11.91
N LEU A 32 -2.15 0.91 -11.68
CA LEU A 32 -1.49 1.67 -12.74
C LEU A 32 -0.21 0.97 -13.25
N VAL A 33 0.62 0.43 -12.36
CA VAL A 33 1.86 -0.26 -12.76
C VAL A 33 1.55 -1.55 -13.52
N THR A 34 0.58 -2.34 -13.05
CA THR A 34 0.19 -3.58 -13.76
C THR A 34 -0.50 -3.31 -15.08
N GLY A 35 -1.31 -2.25 -15.17
CA GLY A 35 -1.85 -1.75 -16.44
C GLY A 35 -0.75 -1.33 -17.42
N LEU A 36 0.24 -0.57 -16.95
CA LEU A 36 1.37 -0.16 -17.78
C LEU A 36 2.17 -1.37 -18.27
N LEU A 37 2.49 -2.33 -17.40
CA LEU A 37 3.19 -3.55 -17.77
C LEU A 37 2.41 -4.40 -18.78
N ALA A 38 1.08 -4.50 -18.61
CA ALA A 38 0.23 -5.22 -19.56
C ALA A 38 0.23 -4.56 -20.95
N VAL A 39 0.13 -3.22 -21.00
CA VAL A 39 0.23 -2.47 -22.25
C VAL A 39 1.59 -2.71 -22.92
N ILE A 40 2.69 -2.63 -22.16
CA ILE A 40 4.04 -2.90 -22.68
C ILE A 40 4.14 -4.33 -23.24
N LEU A 41 3.61 -5.33 -22.52
CA LEU A 41 3.62 -6.72 -22.97
C LEU A 41 2.89 -6.88 -24.32
N VAL A 42 1.72 -6.27 -24.48
CA VAL A 42 0.95 -6.31 -25.73
C VAL A 42 1.73 -5.64 -26.87
N PHE A 43 2.35 -4.49 -26.60
CA PHE A 43 3.15 -3.75 -27.58
C PHE A 43 4.45 -4.44 -28.00
N VAL A 44 5.07 -5.25 -27.13
CA VAL A 44 6.30 -5.99 -27.46
C VAL A 44 6.04 -7.13 -28.45
N VAL A 45 4.90 -7.82 -28.33
CA VAL A 45 4.67 -9.07 -29.06
C VAL A 45 3.86 -8.88 -30.35
N LEU A 46 3.11 -7.77 -30.51
CA LEU A 46 2.40 -7.32 -31.74
C LEU A 46 1.56 -8.39 -32.48
N THR A 47 1.18 -9.48 -31.83
CA THR A 47 0.42 -10.60 -32.41
C THR A 47 -0.97 -10.68 -31.77
N ILE A 48 -1.99 -10.97 -32.57
CA ILE A 48 -3.41 -11.00 -32.14
C ILE A 48 -3.63 -12.00 -30.97
N VAL A 49 -2.95 -13.14 -31.02
CA VAL A 49 -3.00 -14.16 -29.95
C VAL A 49 -2.42 -13.62 -28.65
N SER A 50 -1.31 -12.89 -28.74
CA SER A 50 -0.65 -12.30 -27.57
C SER A 50 -1.43 -11.12 -26.99
N ALA A 51 -2.18 -10.39 -27.82
CA ALA A 51 -3.10 -9.36 -27.35
C ALA A 51 -4.24 -9.96 -26.51
N LEU A 52 -4.84 -11.06 -26.97
CA LEU A 52 -5.88 -11.79 -26.22
C LEU A 52 -5.34 -12.39 -24.92
N LEU A 53 -4.19 -13.07 -24.97
CA LEU A 53 -3.55 -13.63 -23.78
C LEU A 53 -3.12 -12.53 -22.80
N GLY A 54 -2.55 -11.43 -23.29
CA GLY A 54 -2.15 -10.29 -22.48
C GLY A 54 -3.34 -9.63 -21.78
N ALA A 55 -4.46 -9.44 -22.50
CA ALA A 55 -5.69 -8.92 -21.92
C ALA A 55 -6.28 -9.86 -20.86
N ALA A 56 -6.31 -11.17 -21.15
CA ALA A 56 -6.80 -12.18 -20.20
C ALA A 56 -5.96 -12.21 -18.91
N ILE A 57 -4.63 -12.27 -19.06
CA ILE A 57 -3.69 -12.23 -17.93
C ILE A 57 -3.85 -10.93 -17.15
N TRP A 58 -3.99 -9.79 -17.82
CA TRP A 58 -4.17 -8.51 -17.16
C TRP A 58 -5.44 -8.45 -16.33
N ILE A 59 -6.58 -8.94 -16.85
CA ILE A 59 -7.84 -9.00 -16.10
C ILE A 59 -7.70 -9.89 -14.86
N VAL A 60 -7.02 -11.03 -14.98
CA VAL A 60 -6.77 -11.93 -13.84
C VAL A 60 -5.90 -11.24 -12.78
N VAL A 61 -4.82 -10.58 -13.20
CA VAL A 61 -3.90 -9.87 -12.29
C VAL A 61 -4.62 -8.71 -11.59
N VAL A 62 -5.42 -7.93 -12.30
CA VAL A 62 -6.23 -6.85 -11.72
C VAL A 62 -7.28 -7.41 -10.75
N GLY A 63 -7.92 -8.53 -11.08
CA GLY A 63 -8.86 -9.22 -10.21
C GLY A 63 -8.23 -9.68 -8.89
N LEU A 64 -7.02 -10.25 -8.95
CA LEU A 64 -6.26 -10.67 -7.77
C LEU A 64 -5.83 -9.47 -6.91
N LEU A 65 -5.33 -8.40 -7.52
CA LEU A 65 -4.97 -7.16 -6.82
C LEU A 65 -6.19 -6.51 -6.13
N ARG A 66 -7.36 -6.57 -6.78
CA ARG A 66 -8.62 -6.10 -6.20
C ARG A 66 -9.05 -6.95 -5.01
N MET A 67 -8.90 -8.28 -5.07
CA MET A 67 -9.17 -9.16 -3.92
C MET A 67 -8.22 -8.87 -2.75
N MET A 68 -6.93 -8.66 -3.01
CA MET A 68 -5.95 -8.31 -1.99
C MET A 68 -6.27 -6.98 -1.30
N ALA A 69 -6.61 -5.95 -2.07
CA ALA A 69 -6.94 -4.65 -1.50
C ALA A 69 -8.28 -4.62 -0.75
N LYS A 70 -9.21 -5.53 -1.08
CA LYS A 70 -10.42 -5.75 -0.30
C LYS A 70 -10.10 -6.39 1.06
N ALA A 71 -9.05 -7.21 1.15
CA ALA A 71 -8.65 -7.86 2.38
C ALA A 71 -7.89 -6.91 3.33
N ASP A 72 -6.92 -6.15 2.83
CA ASP A 72 -6.22 -5.16 3.64
C ASP A 72 -5.69 -3.98 2.79
N PRO A 73 -6.26 -2.78 2.94
CA PRO A 73 -5.79 -1.56 2.27
C PRO A 73 -4.35 -1.17 2.60
N PHE A 74 -3.82 -1.60 3.75
CA PHE A 74 -2.49 -1.22 4.22
C PHE A 74 -1.44 -2.32 4.02
N LEU A 75 -1.80 -3.44 3.39
CA LEU A 75 -0.91 -4.60 3.17
C LEU A 75 0.44 -4.19 2.59
N ARG A 76 0.45 -3.30 1.59
CA ARG A 76 1.70 -2.77 0.99
C ARG A 76 2.59 -2.07 2.02
N HIS A 77 2.01 -1.17 2.81
CA HIS A 77 2.79 -0.38 3.77
C HIS A 77 3.39 -1.26 4.86
N VAL A 78 2.62 -2.24 5.33
CA VAL A 78 3.08 -3.26 6.29
C VAL A 78 4.14 -4.15 5.65
N TYR A 79 3.97 -4.57 4.40
CA TYR A 79 4.91 -5.43 3.68
C TYR A 79 6.25 -4.74 3.42
N VAL A 80 6.24 -3.50 2.92
CA VAL A 80 7.46 -2.70 2.72
C VAL A 80 8.18 -2.48 4.05
N ARG A 81 7.42 -2.23 5.12
CA ARG A 81 7.98 -2.09 6.47
C ARG A 81 8.55 -3.41 6.97
N HIS A 82 7.88 -4.53 6.72
CA HIS A 82 8.34 -5.88 7.07
C HIS A 82 9.66 -6.22 6.38
N ILE A 83 9.81 -5.93 5.09
CA ILE A 83 11.08 -6.11 4.36
C ILE A 83 12.20 -5.23 4.94
N LYS A 84 11.88 -4.01 5.37
CA LYS A 84 12.87 -3.11 5.98
C LYS A 84 13.28 -3.54 7.39
N TYR A 85 12.48 -4.36 8.06
CA TYR A 85 12.82 -4.83 9.39
C TYR A 85 13.89 -5.92 9.33
N ARG A 86 14.89 -5.80 10.20
CA ARG A 86 15.88 -6.86 10.43
C ARG A 86 15.22 -8.03 11.15
N THR A 87 15.67 -9.24 10.84
CA THR A 87 15.27 -10.50 11.50
C THR A 87 15.45 -10.45 13.02
N TYR A 88 16.45 -9.71 13.49
CA TYR A 88 16.72 -9.53 14.91
C TYR A 88 17.05 -8.07 15.20
N TYR A 89 16.24 -7.47 16.07
CA TYR A 89 16.55 -6.22 16.73
C TYR A 89 17.05 -6.54 18.13
N ARG A 90 18.27 -6.10 18.45
CA ARG A 90 18.77 -6.18 19.82
C ARG A 90 17.81 -5.39 20.72
N PRO A 91 17.43 -5.90 21.89
CA PRO A 91 16.62 -5.15 22.86
C PRO A 91 17.49 -4.05 23.49
N THR A 92 17.70 -2.97 22.75
CA THR A 92 18.36 -1.77 23.28
C THR A 92 17.25 -0.83 23.75
N SER A 93 16.99 -0.85 25.05
CA SER A 93 15.93 -0.05 25.69
C SER A 93 16.28 1.43 25.87
N THR A 94 17.51 1.86 25.54
CA THR A 94 17.98 3.22 25.84
C THR A 94 18.54 3.95 24.59
N PRO A 95 18.07 5.18 24.29
CA PRO A 95 18.57 5.97 23.15
C PRO A 95 20.05 6.38 23.25
N TRP A 96 20.65 6.26 24.43
CA TRP A 96 21.95 6.87 24.78
C TRP A 96 23.10 5.86 24.90
N ARG A 97 22.86 4.58 24.64
CA ARG A 97 23.90 3.55 24.81
C ARG A 97 24.78 3.48 23.56
N LYS A 98 26.02 3.96 23.67
CA LYS A 98 27.07 3.62 22.71
C LYS A 98 27.46 2.15 22.96
N TYR A 99 27.17 1.30 21.96
CA TYR A 99 27.55 -0.12 21.79
C TYR A 99 26.68 -1.19 22.49
#